data_AF-A0A6G7XLC7-F1
#
_entry.id   AF-A0A6G7XLC7-F1
#
_cell.length_a   1.000
_cell.length_b   1.000
_cell.length_c   1.000
_cell.angle_alpha   90.00
_cell.angle_beta   90.00
_cell.angle_gamma   90.00
#
_symmetry.space_group_name_H-M   'P 1'
#
loop_
_entity.id
_entity.type
_entity.pdbx_description
1 polymer ?
#
loop_
_entity_poly.entity_id
_entity_poly.type
_entity_poly.pdbx_seq_one_letter_code
_entity_poly.pdbx_strand_id
1 'polypeptide(L)'
;MTSTPPRSSTPPRPSAARPSSAPPRSAARLHPAAAPAVCSIVPPHLLRRLTEADEPVLVELGERMLRVDSGFRDQRAASGTHRRATPDAAPGPAWQVHDADGTETLPGELVRSPGDPESGDVAVDEAAVGLEATQALLSDWGRSSYDGDGATAVATVHYGQDYANAFWDGTQLVFGDGDGVLFGRFTEPVDVLGHELAHALTQYTAGLVYSGQSGALNESMSDVVGACVKQRLLGQDAADGDWLIGEGIFVAGVQGVALRSMVAPGTAYDDPRLGRDPQPGHMDDYVETTDDNGGVHINSGIPNKAFQLAATAIGGTAWEGAGRIWFAALTSGVPATADFARFAAATVAAAGEQADAVTTAWTQVGVTPDAASTPSPAGPVGGDTRTVAVTRSGGFAGMVQRGAVELDSDDPRAGEVAGLLERIDFTALEQRAAGTPPTGADQYVYEFDCAGARFQASETLLDDDVRRLAAIVLDS
;
A
#
# COMPACT_ATOMS: atom_id res chain seq x y z
N MET A 1 -23.97 -14.08 -92.08
CA MET A 1 -24.30 -12.95 -91.20
C MET A 1 -23.60 -13.20 -89.88
N THR A 2 -22.62 -12.35 -89.59
CA THR A 2 -21.52 -12.57 -88.64
C THR A 2 -21.93 -12.34 -87.19
N SER A 3 -21.57 -13.29 -86.33
CA SER A 3 -21.69 -13.25 -84.87
C SER A 3 -20.50 -12.48 -84.27
N THR A 4 -20.76 -11.49 -83.43
CA THR A 4 -19.75 -10.67 -82.73
C THR A 4 -20.12 -10.63 -81.24
N PRO A 5 -19.17 -10.83 -80.30
CA PRO A 5 -19.46 -11.04 -78.88
C PRO A 5 -19.71 -9.73 -78.10
N PRO A 6 -20.32 -9.81 -76.90
CA PRO A 6 -20.67 -8.63 -76.11
C PRO A 6 -19.45 -8.00 -75.43
N ARG A 7 -19.41 -6.66 -75.43
CA ARG A 7 -18.41 -5.84 -74.74
C ARG A 7 -18.71 -5.76 -73.23
N SER A 8 -17.67 -5.94 -72.43
CA SER A 8 -17.62 -5.72 -70.99
C SER A 8 -17.74 -4.23 -70.65
N SER A 9 -18.68 -3.86 -69.78
CA SER A 9 -18.70 -2.56 -69.10
C SER A 9 -18.70 -2.77 -67.58
N THR A 10 -17.50 -2.74 -67.01
CA THR A 10 -17.26 -2.70 -65.56
C THR A 10 -17.56 -1.29 -65.05
N PRO A 11 -18.45 -1.10 -64.05
CA PRO A 11 -18.62 0.19 -63.39
C PRO A 11 -17.43 0.49 -62.44
N PRO A 12 -17.08 1.76 -62.21
CA PRO A 12 -15.96 2.13 -61.35
C PRO A 12 -16.25 1.78 -59.88
N ARG A 13 -15.23 1.24 -59.20
CA ARG A 13 -15.25 0.96 -57.76
C ARG A 13 -15.50 2.25 -56.94
N PRO A 14 -16.33 2.23 -55.90
CA PRO A 14 -16.42 3.33 -54.96
C PRO A 14 -15.12 3.42 -54.14
N SER A 15 -14.61 4.64 -54.01
CA SER A 15 -13.48 5.02 -53.17
C SER A 15 -13.73 4.61 -51.72
N ALA A 16 -12.82 3.86 -51.13
CA ALA A 16 -12.87 3.48 -49.72
C ALA A 16 -12.74 4.74 -48.85
N ALA A 17 -13.79 5.07 -48.11
CA ALA A 17 -13.75 6.06 -47.06
C ALA A 17 -12.76 5.61 -45.99
N ARG A 18 -11.80 6.49 -45.66
CA ARG A 18 -10.92 6.34 -44.50
C ARG A 18 -11.77 6.24 -43.23
N PRO A 19 -11.49 5.29 -42.30
CA PRO A 19 -12.14 5.32 -41.00
C PRO A 19 -11.72 6.59 -40.25
N SER A 20 -12.71 7.29 -39.73
CA SER A 20 -12.57 8.44 -38.83
C SER A 20 -11.77 8.01 -37.60
N SER A 21 -10.67 8.70 -37.34
CA SER A 21 -9.84 8.52 -36.15
C SER A 21 -10.65 8.89 -34.91
N ALA A 22 -10.91 7.91 -34.05
CA ALA A 22 -11.34 8.16 -32.68
C ALA A 22 -10.31 9.06 -31.97
N PRO A 23 -10.73 9.99 -31.10
CA PRO A 23 -9.80 10.82 -30.36
C PRO A 23 -8.96 9.94 -29.42
N PRO A 24 -7.68 10.28 -29.19
CA PRO A 24 -6.85 9.52 -28.26
C PRO A 24 -7.48 9.54 -26.87
N ARG A 25 -7.59 8.37 -26.24
CA ARG A 25 -7.89 8.25 -24.82
C ARG A 25 -6.88 9.11 -24.06
N SER A 26 -7.38 10.02 -23.23
CA SER A 26 -6.56 10.82 -22.32
C SER A 26 -5.71 9.87 -21.49
N ALA A 27 -4.40 9.88 -21.71
CA ALA A 27 -3.46 9.21 -20.83
C ALA A 27 -3.58 9.91 -19.46
N ALA A 28 -4.14 9.20 -18.48
CA ALA A 28 -4.06 9.63 -17.09
C ALA A 28 -2.58 9.88 -16.79
N ARG A 29 -2.24 11.09 -16.34
CA ARG A 29 -0.89 11.40 -15.87
C ARG A 29 -0.70 10.57 -14.60
N LEU A 30 0.09 9.51 -14.70
CA LEU A 30 0.46 8.65 -13.58
C LEU A 30 1.48 9.41 -12.72
N HIS A 31 1.19 9.48 -11.42
CA HIS A 31 2.11 10.02 -10.42
C HIS A 31 3.37 9.12 -10.33
N PRO A 32 4.55 9.68 -10.01
CA PRO A 32 5.70 8.86 -9.66
C PRO A 32 5.34 8.00 -8.44
N ALA A 33 5.56 6.68 -8.54
CA ALA A 33 5.29 5.74 -7.46
C ALA A 33 6.06 6.15 -6.21
N ALA A 34 5.38 6.19 -5.06
CA ALA A 34 6.03 6.36 -3.76
C ALA A 34 7.08 5.25 -3.55
N ALA A 35 8.13 5.54 -2.78
CA ALA A 35 9.12 4.54 -2.43
C ALA A 35 8.41 3.36 -1.72
N PRO A 36 8.54 2.13 -2.24
CA PRO A 36 7.76 1.01 -1.74
C PRO A 36 8.28 0.52 -0.39
N ALA A 37 7.37 0.36 0.57
CA ALA A 37 7.69 -0.21 1.89
C ALA A 37 7.79 -1.74 1.80
N VAL A 38 8.73 -2.33 2.55
CA VAL A 38 8.68 -3.76 2.88
C VAL A 38 7.73 -3.87 4.06
N CYS A 39 6.62 -4.57 3.83
CA CYS A 39 5.61 -4.88 4.82
C CYS A 39 5.65 -6.39 5.04
N SER A 40 5.52 -6.82 6.29
CA SER A 40 5.60 -8.23 6.65
C SER A 40 4.40 -8.57 7.52
N ILE A 41 3.75 -9.71 7.25
CA ILE A 41 2.50 -10.08 7.93
C ILE A 41 2.65 -10.18 9.46
N VAL A 42 3.79 -10.66 9.95
CA VAL A 42 4.12 -10.67 11.39
C VAL A 42 4.69 -9.30 11.76
N PRO A 43 3.96 -8.51 12.56
CA PRO A 43 4.34 -7.14 12.85
C PRO A 43 5.54 -7.06 13.81
N PRO A 44 6.35 -6.00 13.73
CA PRO A 44 7.54 -5.84 14.57
C PRO A 44 7.29 -5.91 16.08
N HIS A 45 6.10 -5.51 16.55
CA HIS A 45 5.78 -5.57 17.98
C HIS A 45 5.68 -7.02 18.50
N LEU A 46 5.16 -7.95 17.69
CA LEU A 46 5.13 -9.37 18.03
C LEU A 46 6.56 -9.92 18.08
N LEU A 47 7.38 -9.60 17.08
CA LEU A 47 8.79 -10.04 17.05
C LEU A 47 9.59 -9.51 18.24
N ARG A 48 9.40 -8.25 18.63
CA ARG A 48 10.01 -7.67 19.84
C ARG A 48 9.54 -8.36 21.11
N ARG A 49 8.26 -8.71 21.20
CA ARG A 49 7.75 -9.46 22.36
C ARG A 49 8.47 -10.80 22.51
N LEU A 50 8.80 -11.47 21.41
CA LEU A 50 9.58 -12.71 21.45
C LEU A 50 11.00 -12.50 22.00
N THR A 51 11.63 -11.34 21.74
CA THR A 51 12.94 -11.01 22.32
C THR A 51 12.93 -10.83 23.84
N GLU A 52 11.74 -10.68 24.43
CA GLU A 52 11.52 -10.55 25.87
C GLU A 52 10.97 -11.84 26.51
N ALA A 53 10.93 -12.94 25.77
CA ALA A 53 10.46 -14.23 26.26
C ALA A 53 11.45 -14.88 27.24
N ASP A 54 10.95 -15.68 28.17
CA ASP A 54 11.79 -16.48 29.06
C ASP A 54 12.49 -17.65 28.32
N GLU A 55 11.98 -18.02 27.16
CA GLU A 55 12.44 -19.15 26.34
C GLU A 55 13.55 -18.68 25.37
N PRO A 56 14.82 -19.14 25.51
CA PRO A 56 15.92 -18.65 24.68
C PRO A 56 15.73 -18.85 23.17
N VAL A 57 15.03 -19.92 22.78
CA VAL A 57 14.71 -20.22 21.37
C VAL A 57 13.81 -19.13 20.76
N LEU A 58 12.87 -18.57 21.53
CA LEU A 58 12.00 -17.50 21.06
C LEU A 58 12.74 -16.17 20.96
N VAL A 59 13.68 -15.93 21.87
CA VAL A 59 14.53 -14.73 21.82
C VAL A 59 15.38 -14.76 20.55
N GLU A 60 16.06 -15.87 20.27
CA GLU A 60 16.88 -16.04 19.06
C GLU A 60 16.05 -15.90 17.78
N LEU A 61 14.84 -16.49 17.76
CA LEU A 61 13.90 -16.36 16.66
C LEU A 61 13.49 -14.90 16.43
N GLY A 62 13.05 -14.19 17.48
CA GLY A 62 12.62 -12.79 17.38
C GLY A 62 13.75 -11.88 16.88
N GLU A 63 14.96 -12.06 17.41
CA GLU A 63 16.13 -11.30 16.95
C GLU A 63 16.50 -11.62 15.49
N ARG A 64 16.43 -12.90 15.09
CA ARG A 64 16.71 -13.31 13.70
C ARG A 64 15.73 -12.69 12.74
N MET A 65 14.43 -12.77 13.02
CA MET A 65 13.40 -12.19 12.14
C MET A 65 13.53 -10.68 12.04
N LEU A 66 13.72 -9.97 13.16
CA LEU A 66 13.94 -8.53 13.14
C LEU A 66 15.15 -8.13 12.27
N ARG A 67 16.23 -8.92 12.30
CA ARG A 67 17.41 -8.70 11.45
C ARG A 67 17.10 -8.92 9.98
N VAL A 68 16.45 -10.03 9.61
CA VAL A 68 16.08 -10.33 8.23
C VAL A 68 15.17 -9.23 7.68
N ASP A 69 14.13 -8.86 8.43
CA ASP A 69 13.19 -7.81 8.04
C ASP A 69 13.86 -6.43 7.92
N SER A 70 14.86 -6.14 8.78
CA SER A 70 15.68 -4.92 8.63
C SER A 70 16.55 -4.94 7.37
N GLY A 71 17.13 -6.09 7.03
CA GLY A 71 17.95 -6.25 5.83
C GLY A 71 17.17 -6.00 4.54
N PHE A 72 15.91 -6.43 4.47
CA PHE A 72 15.04 -6.16 3.33
C PHE A 72 14.69 -4.68 3.20
N ARG A 73 14.41 -4.00 4.31
CA ARG A 73 14.18 -2.55 4.33
C ARG A 73 15.41 -1.78 3.81
N ASP A 74 16.61 -2.19 4.23
CA ASP A 74 17.87 -1.56 3.81
C ASP A 74 18.19 -1.81 2.32
N GLN A 75 18.02 -3.04 1.84
CA GLN A 75 18.24 -3.38 0.43
C GLN A 75 17.31 -2.56 -0.48
N ARG A 76 16.06 -2.34 -0.07
CA ARG A 76 15.07 -1.55 -0.83
C ARG A 76 15.35 -0.06 -0.81
N ALA A 77 15.83 0.49 0.31
CA ALA A 77 16.31 1.86 0.37
C ALA A 77 17.50 2.10 -0.59
N ALA A 78 18.34 1.07 -0.80
CA ALA A 78 19.48 1.12 -1.73
C ALA A 78 19.09 0.93 -3.20
N SER A 79 18.03 0.17 -3.51
CA SER A 79 17.61 -0.20 -4.87
C SER A 79 16.72 0.82 -5.60
N GLY A 80 16.80 2.10 -5.25
CA GLY A 80 15.97 3.22 -5.74
C GLY A 80 15.26 3.05 -7.10
N THR A 81 13.94 3.27 -7.11
CA THR A 81 13.00 3.26 -8.25
C THR A 81 12.97 1.97 -9.08
N HIS A 82 11.88 1.21 -8.97
CA HIS A 82 11.58 0.11 -9.89
C HIS A 82 11.50 0.63 -11.33
N ARG A 83 12.43 0.15 -12.17
CA ARG A 83 12.38 0.36 -13.61
C ARG A 83 11.20 -0.43 -14.17
N ARG A 84 10.17 0.28 -14.64
CA ARG A 84 9.02 -0.31 -15.35
C ARG A 84 9.51 -1.27 -16.44
N ALA A 85 8.97 -2.49 -16.47
CA ALA A 85 9.27 -3.45 -17.53
C ALA A 85 8.96 -2.82 -18.90
N THR A 86 9.83 -3.09 -19.87
CA THR A 86 9.66 -2.60 -21.25
C THR A 86 8.42 -3.22 -21.89
N PRO A 87 7.55 -2.45 -22.60
CA PRO A 87 6.27 -2.92 -23.13
C PRO A 87 6.32 -4.01 -24.22
N ASP A 88 7.50 -4.51 -24.57
CA ASP A 88 7.75 -5.31 -25.78
C ASP A 88 8.08 -6.80 -25.50
N ALA A 89 8.02 -7.24 -24.25
CA ALA A 89 8.09 -8.66 -23.92
C ALA A 89 6.70 -9.30 -24.14
N ALA A 90 6.67 -10.51 -24.73
CA ALA A 90 5.45 -11.31 -24.72
C ALA A 90 4.93 -11.45 -23.27
N PRO A 91 3.61 -11.40 -23.04
CA PRO A 91 3.09 -11.49 -21.69
C PRO A 91 3.55 -12.82 -21.07
N GLY A 92 4.23 -12.72 -19.92
CA GLY A 92 4.63 -13.86 -19.12
C GLY A 92 3.41 -14.61 -18.58
N PRO A 93 3.60 -15.75 -17.89
CA PRO A 93 2.51 -16.41 -17.17
C PRO A 93 1.87 -15.44 -16.17
N ALA A 94 0.60 -15.65 -15.85
CA ALA A 94 -0.14 -14.79 -14.91
C ALA A 94 0.46 -14.85 -13.49
N TRP A 95 1.07 -15.98 -13.12
CA TRP A 95 1.72 -16.20 -11.84
C TRP A 95 2.84 -17.23 -11.94
N GLN A 96 3.74 -17.25 -10.95
CA GLN A 96 4.82 -18.23 -10.80
C GLN A 96 5.05 -18.54 -9.32
N VAL A 97 5.32 -19.80 -9.00
CA VAL A 97 5.78 -20.23 -7.67
C VAL A 97 7.21 -20.76 -7.78
N HIS A 98 8.09 -20.22 -6.95
CA HIS A 98 9.47 -20.62 -6.81
C HIS A 98 9.74 -21.23 -5.43
N ASP A 99 10.80 -22.02 -5.34
CA ASP A 99 11.30 -22.67 -4.14
C ASP A 99 12.71 -22.16 -3.81
N ALA A 100 12.90 -21.62 -2.61
CA ALA A 100 14.18 -21.15 -2.12
C ALA A 100 15.06 -22.27 -1.50
N ASP A 101 14.55 -23.50 -1.38
CA ASP A 101 15.20 -24.69 -0.83
C ASP A 101 15.80 -24.45 0.56
N GLY A 102 15.06 -23.74 1.41
CA GLY A 102 15.48 -23.36 2.75
C GLY A 102 16.63 -22.35 2.80
N THR A 103 16.97 -21.73 1.67
CA THR A 103 17.97 -20.65 1.57
C THR A 103 17.30 -19.27 1.57
N GLU A 104 18.09 -18.21 1.73
CA GLU A 104 17.62 -16.83 1.63
C GLU A 104 17.82 -16.23 0.22
N THR A 105 18.04 -17.08 -0.80
CA THR A 105 18.29 -16.62 -2.18
C THR A 105 16.99 -16.54 -2.98
N LEU A 106 16.64 -15.34 -3.44
CA LEU A 106 15.43 -15.07 -4.23
C LEU A 106 15.71 -14.95 -5.75
N PRO A 107 14.77 -15.34 -6.63
CA PRO A 107 13.50 -16.01 -6.32
C PRO A 107 13.65 -17.51 -6.05
N GLY A 108 14.82 -18.12 -6.27
CA GLY A 108 14.98 -19.57 -6.19
C GLY A 108 14.57 -20.31 -7.46
N GLU A 109 14.35 -21.62 -7.38
CA GLU A 109 14.00 -22.48 -8.51
C GLU A 109 12.52 -22.33 -8.86
N LEU A 110 12.19 -22.17 -10.15
CA LEU A 110 10.79 -22.18 -10.59
C LEU A 110 10.22 -23.60 -10.49
N VAL A 111 9.23 -23.80 -9.62
CA VAL A 111 8.66 -25.13 -9.35
C VAL A 111 7.21 -25.29 -9.85
N ARG A 112 6.47 -24.19 -10.03
CA ARG A 112 5.09 -24.26 -10.55
C ARG A 112 4.67 -23.02 -11.34
N SER A 113 3.86 -23.22 -12.37
CA SER A 113 3.27 -22.17 -13.22
C SER A 113 1.86 -22.58 -13.72
N PRO A 114 1.08 -21.64 -14.31
CA PRO A 114 -0.25 -21.94 -14.81
C PRO A 114 -0.28 -23.12 -15.78
N GLY A 115 -1.13 -24.11 -15.50
CA GLY A 115 -1.30 -25.32 -16.31
C GLY A 115 -0.42 -26.50 -15.91
N ASP A 116 0.54 -26.29 -15.01
CA ASP A 116 1.29 -27.40 -14.41
C ASP A 116 0.41 -28.18 -13.41
N PRO A 117 0.61 -29.49 -13.26
CA PRO A 117 -0.07 -30.29 -12.23
C PRO A 117 0.33 -29.83 -10.82
N GLU A 118 -0.38 -30.33 -9.79
CA GLU A 118 0.07 -30.22 -8.40
C GLU A 118 1.48 -30.77 -8.25
N SER A 119 2.30 -30.07 -7.48
CA SER A 119 3.71 -30.39 -7.28
C SER A 119 3.90 -31.56 -6.30
N GLY A 120 2.93 -31.76 -5.40
CA GLY A 120 3.04 -32.68 -4.26
C GLY A 120 3.71 -32.04 -3.04
N ASP A 121 4.19 -30.80 -3.15
CA ASP A 121 4.56 -29.96 -2.03
C ASP A 121 3.36 -29.07 -1.64
N VAL A 122 2.96 -29.14 -0.37
CA VAL A 122 1.78 -28.43 0.12
C VAL A 122 1.95 -26.92 0.09
N ALA A 123 3.13 -26.38 0.39
CA ALA A 123 3.36 -24.94 0.41
C ALA A 123 3.35 -24.37 -1.01
N VAL A 124 3.97 -25.08 -1.95
CA VAL A 124 3.94 -24.73 -3.38
C VAL A 124 2.51 -24.73 -3.90
N ASP A 125 1.72 -25.75 -3.52
CA ASP A 125 0.36 -25.90 -4.03
C ASP A 125 -0.63 -24.89 -3.42
N GLU A 126 -0.48 -24.59 -2.13
CA GLU A 126 -1.21 -23.50 -1.45
C GLU A 126 -0.87 -22.12 -2.05
N ALA A 127 0.41 -21.83 -2.28
CA ALA A 127 0.84 -20.57 -2.88
C ALA A 127 0.24 -20.37 -4.29
N ALA A 128 0.22 -21.43 -5.11
CA ALA A 128 -0.41 -21.38 -6.43
C ALA A 128 -1.93 -21.11 -6.34
N VAL A 129 -2.64 -21.78 -5.43
CA VAL A 129 -4.08 -21.55 -5.20
C VAL A 129 -4.33 -20.09 -4.78
N GLY A 130 -3.53 -19.56 -3.85
CA GLY A 130 -3.69 -18.17 -3.40
C GLY A 130 -3.40 -17.16 -4.51
N LEU A 131 -2.36 -17.37 -5.33
CA LEU A 131 -2.06 -16.53 -6.49
C LEU A 131 -3.21 -16.53 -7.49
N GLU A 132 -3.76 -17.70 -7.84
CA GLU A 132 -4.92 -17.82 -8.73
C GLU A 132 -6.15 -17.12 -8.16
N ALA A 133 -6.46 -17.36 -6.89
CA ALA A 133 -7.62 -16.77 -6.21
C ALA A 133 -7.53 -15.24 -6.17
N THR A 134 -6.34 -14.69 -5.88
CA THR A 134 -6.13 -13.24 -5.83
C THR A 134 -6.19 -12.61 -7.21
N GLN A 135 -5.58 -13.23 -8.24
CA GLN A 135 -5.69 -12.75 -9.61
C GLN A 135 -7.14 -12.77 -10.12
N ALA A 136 -7.92 -13.78 -9.74
CA ALA A 136 -9.32 -13.87 -10.08
C ALA A 136 -10.16 -12.78 -9.39
N LEU A 137 -9.87 -12.46 -8.11
CA LEU A 137 -10.50 -11.33 -7.41
C LEU A 137 -10.20 -9.99 -8.11
N LEU A 138 -8.94 -9.72 -8.44
CA LEU A 138 -8.55 -8.49 -9.14
C LEU A 138 -9.23 -8.39 -10.52
N SER A 139 -9.37 -9.52 -11.22
CA SER A 139 -10.08 -9.61 -12.50
C SER A 139 -11.57 -9.28 -12.34
N ASP A 140 -12.23 -9.76 -11.27
CA ASP A 140 -13.62 -9.42 -10.96
C ASP A 140 -13.81 -7.92 -10.66
N TRP A 141 -12.77 -7.26 -10.16
CA TRP A 141 -12.70 -5.81 -9.99
C TRP A 141 -12.26 -5.06 -11.26
N GLY A 142 -12.08 -5.77 -12.37
CA GLY A 142 -11.73 -5.20 -13.67
C GLY A 142 -10.26 -4.75 -13.77
N ARG A 143 -9.38 -5.28 -12.93
CA ARG A 143 -7.95 -4.95 -12.92
C ARG A 143 -7.11 -6.12 -13.46
N SER A 144 -6.17 -5.81 -14.36
CA SER A 144 -5.21 -6.78 -14.90
C SER A 144 -3.97 -6.86 -13.99
N SER A 145 -3.96 -7.81 -13.06
CA SER A 145 -2.90 -7.99 -12.03
C SER A 145 -2.76 -6.79 -11.07
N TYR A 146 -1.79 -6.86 -10.16
CA TYR A 146 -1.55 -5.84 -9.14
C TYR A 146 -1.13 -4.49 -9.72
N ASP A 147 -0.48 -4.46 -10.89
CA ASP A 147 -0.03 -3.24 -11.56
C ASP A 147 -1.06 -2.62 -12.53
N GLY A 148 -2.11 -3.39 -12.88
CA GLY A 148 -3.12 -2.98 -13.85
C GLY A 148 -2.71 -3.20 -15.31
N ASP A 149 -1.48 -3.66 -15.55
CA ASP A 149 -0.88 -3.89 -16.87
C ASP A 149 -0.51 -5.37 -17.12
N GLY A 150 -0.95 -6.28 -16.24
CA GLY A 150 -0.79 -7.72 -16.40
C GLY A 150 0.56 -8.27 -15.93
N ALA A 151 1.17 -7.66 -14.91
CA ALA A 151 2.38 -8.21 -14.30
C ALA A 151 2.21 -9.66 -13.83
N THR A 152 3.25 -10.48 -14.00
CA THR A 152 3.34 -11.81 -13.41
C THR A 152 3.46 -11.70 -11.90
N ALA A 153 2.53 -12.32 -11.15
CA ALA A 153 2.63 -12.42 -9.70
C ALA A 153 3.57 -13.57 -9.32
N VAL A 154 4.68 -13.25 -8.66
CA VAL A 154 5.70 -14.23 -8.26
C VAL A 154 5.59 -14.48 -6.76
N ALA A 155 5.58 -15.74 -6.35
CA ALA A 155 5.75 -16.14 -4.95
C ALA A 155 6.95 -17.08 -4.81
N THR A 156 7.71 -16.92 -3.72
CA THR A 156 8.79 -17.82 -3.34
C THR A 156 8.46 -18.45 -1.99
N VAL A 157 8.46 -19.79 -1.92
CA VAL A 157 8.22 -20.58 -0.70
C VAL A 157 9.53 -21.16 -0.15
N HIS A 158 9.46 -21.77 1.03
CA HIS A 158 10.61 -22.36 1.75
C HIS A 158 11.77 -21.37 1.93
N TYR A 159 11.44 -20.10 2.17
CA TYR A 159 12.43 -19.05 2.38
C TYR A 159 13.09 -19.18 3.75
N GLY A 160 14.41 -19.34 3.76
CA GLY A 160 15.20 -19.47 4.98
C GLY A 160 14.87 -20.73 5.81
N GLN A 161 15.51 -20.84 6.97
CA GLN A 161 15.27 -21.92 7.93
C GLN A 161 14.44 -21.40 9.10
N ASP A 162 13.33 -22.07 9.39
CA ASP A 162 12.39 -21.71 10.46
C ASP A 162 11.97 -20.23 10.39
N TYR A 163 11.81 -19.69 9.18
CA TYR A 163 11.44 -18.28 8.98
C TYR A 163 9.96 -18.14 9.27
N ALA A 164 9.63 -17.42 10.34
CA ALA A 164 8.25 -17.24 10.78
C ALA A 164 7.68 -15.88 10.34
N ASN A 165 7.75 -15.62 9.03
CA ASN A 165 7.12 -14.44 8.43
C ASN A 165 6.79 -14.67 6.94
N ALA A 166 6.02 -13.74 6.38
CA ALA A 166 5.83 -13.56 4.95
C ALA A 166 5.85 -12.07 4.62
N PHE A 167 6.20 -11.70 3.39
CA PHE A 167 6.28 -10.30 2.98
C PHE A 167 6.23 -10.12 1.46
N TRP A 168 5.81 -8.92 1.04
CA TRP A 168 6.09 -8.37 -0.29
C TRP A 168 7.44 -7.64 -0.33
N ASP A 169 8.38 -8.15 -1.13
CA ASP A 169 9.72 -7.57 -1.24
C ASP A 169 9.78 -6.38 -2.21
N GLY A 170 8.67 -6.06 -2.91
CA GLY A 170 8.65 -5.07 -3.99
C GLY A 170 8.49 -5.59 -5.40
N THR A 171 8.78 -6.87 -5.57
CA THR A 171 8.79 -7.57 -6.85
C THR A 171 8.11 -8.93 -6.76
N GLN A 172 8.17 -9.59 -5.60
CA GLN A 172 7.58 -10.90 -5.36
C GLN A 172 7.11 -11.03 -3.92
N LEU A 173 6.25 -12.02 -3.70
CA LEU A 173 5.86 -12.51 -2.39
C LEU A 173 6.89 -13.52 -1.90
N VAL A 174 7.17 -13.53 -0.60
CA VAL A 174 8.12 -14.47 0.02
C VAL A 174 7.47 -15.07 1.26
N PHE A 175 7.52 -16.39 1.39
CA PHE A 175 6.87 -17.14 2.47
C PHE A 175 7.87 -18.06 3.16
N GLY A 176 7.93 -17.96 4.50
CA GLY A 176 8.60 -18.95 5.34
C GLY A 176 7.69 -20.08 5.79
N ASP A 177 8.31 -21.15 6.26
CA ASP A 177 7.62 -22.37 6.71
C ASP A 177 7.16 -22.29 8.18
N GLY A 178 7.43 -21.18 8.87
CA GLY A 178 7.20 -21.05 10.30
C GLY A 178 8.31 -21.71 11.13
N ASP A 179 8.24 -21.52 12.45
CA ASP A 179 9.21 -22.09 13.40
C ASP A 179 8.75 -23.43 13.98
N GLY A 180 7.51 -23.84 13.69
CA GLY A 180 6.89 -25.05 14.26
C GLY A 180 6.62 -24.97 15.77
N VAL A 181 6.88 -23.82 16.41
CA VAL A 181 6.72 -23.60 17.86
C VAL A 181 5.63 -22.58 18.17
N LEU A 182 5.57 -21.51 17.38
CA LEU A 182 4.53 -20.48 17.44
C LEU A 182 3.74 -20.43 16.13
N PHE A 183 4.44 -20.47 14.99
CA PHE A 183 3.88 -20.29 13.67
C PHE A 183 4.06 -21.55 12.82
N GLY A 184 2.99 -21.92 12.12
CA GLY A 184 3.05 -22.86 11.01
C GLY A 184 3.47 -22.16 9.71
N ARG A 185 3.28 -22.85 8.59
CA ARG A 185 3.62 -22.34 7.25
C ARG A 185 2.76 -21.13 6.89
N PHE A 186 3.38 -20.12 6.29
CA PHE A 186 2.70 -18.86 5.96
C PHE A 186 1.86 -18.93 4.67
N THR A 187 1.92 -20.04 3.94
CA THR A 187 1.07 -20.33 2.77
C THR A 187 -0.30 -20.89 3.14
N GLU A 188 -0.47 -21.42 4.36
CA GLU A 188 -1.69 -22.10 4.78
C GLU A 188 -2.90 -21.15 4.88
N PRO A 189 -2.80 -19.97 5.51
CA PRO A 189 -3.88 -18.99 5.48
C PRO A 189 -3.84 -18.23 4.15
N VAL A 190 -4.77 -18.52 3.25
CA VAL A 190 -4.83 -17.89 1.91
C VAL A 190 -4.99 -16.36 1.95
N ASP A 191 -5.57 -15.84 3.03
CA ASP A 191 -5.71 -14.41 3.30
C ASP A 191 -4.36 -13.72 3.54
N VAL A 192 -3.34 -14.41 4.05
CA VAL A 192 -1.96 -13.89 4.17
C VAL A 192 -1.37 -13.63 2.78
N LEU A 193 -1.54 -14.56 1.83
CA LEU A 193 -1.08 -14.34 0.46
C LEU A 193 -1.83 -13.18 -0.21
N GLY A 194 -3.15 -13.13 -0.04
CA GLY A 194 -3.97 -12.02 -0.53
C GLY A 194 -3.56 -10.67 0.06
N HIS A 195 -3.22 -10.64 1.36
CA HIS A 195 -2.69 -9.48 2.06
C HIS A 195 -1.36 -9.02 1.46
N GLU A 196 -0.38 -9.93 1.31
CA GLU A 196 0.93 -9.56 0.79
C GLU A 196 0.85 -9.01 -0.65
N LEU A 197 0.02 -9.61 -1.51
CA LEU A 197 -0.15 -9.11 -2.87
C LEU A 197 -0.89 -7.75 -2.92
N ALA A 198 -1.70 -7.44 -1.90
CA ALA A 198 -2.39 -6.17 -1.80
C ALA A 198 -1.49 -5.00 -1.41
N HIS A 199 -0.33 -5.24 -0.81
CA HIS A 199 0.71 -4.20 -0.72
C HIS A 199 1.21 -3.78 -2.11
N ALA A 200 1.40 -4.75 -3.02
CA ALA A 200 1.71 -4.44 -4.41
C ALA A 200 0.57 -3.67 -5.08
N LEU A 201 -0.69 -4.04 -4.83
CA LEU A 201 -1.85 -3.29 -5.32
C LEU A 201 -1.83 -1.83 -4.87
N THR A 202 -1.57 -1.59 -3.58
CA THR A 202 -1.49 -0.24 -3.00
C THR A 202 -0.33 0.55 -3.60
N GLN A 203 0.85 -0.08 -3.77
CA GLN A 203 2.02 0.53 -4.39
C GLN A 203 1.74 1.06 -5.81
N TYR A 204 0.96 0.32 -6.61
CA TYR A 204 0.62 0.66 -7.99
C TYR A 204 -0.71 1.43 -8.14
N THR A 205 -1.27 1.93 -7.05
CA THR A 205 -2.51 2.72 -7.04
C THR A 205 -2.34 4.03 -6.25
N ALA A 206 -2.85 4.10 -5.01
CA ALA A 206 -2.74 5.30 -4.17
C ALA A 206 -1.31 5.55 -3.65
N GLY A 207 -0.49 4.51 -3.57
CA GLY A 207 0.87 4.60 -3.03
C GLY A 207 0.88 5.09 -1.58
N LEU A 208 -0.06 4.62 -0.76
CA LEU A 208 -0.21 5.08 0.63
C LEU A 208 1.10 4.97 1.40
N VAL A 209 1.54 6.10 1.95
CA VAL A 209 2.78 6.22 2.73
C VAL A 209 2.66 5.32 3.94
N TYR A 210 3.65 4.45 4.13
CA TYR A 210 3.67 3.47 5.22
C TYR A 210 4.10 4.09 6.56
N SER A 211 3.27 5.02 7.04
CA SER A 211 3.45 5.75 8.29
C SER A 211 2.11 6.24 8.84
N GLY A 212 1.90 6.17 10.15
CA GLY A 212 0.69 6.64 10.83
C GLY A 212 -0.60 6.14 10.19
N GLN A 213 -1.60 7.02 10.05
CA GLN A 213 -2.90 6.64 9.49
C GLN A 213 -2.84 6.18 8.02
N SER A 214 -1.99 6.77 7.17
CA SER A 214 -1.85 6.28 5.78
C SER A 214 -1.25 4.88 5.73
N GLY A 215 -0.33 4.57 6.67
CA GLY A 215 0.22 3.22 6.79
C GLY A 215 -0.80 2.23 7.36
N ALA A 216 -1.59 2.64 8.36
CA ALA A 216 -2.67 1.82 8.87
C ALA A 216 -3.77 1.55 7.82
N LEU A 217 -4.02 2.49 6.89
CA LEU A 217 -4.87 2.25 5.72
C LEU A 217 -4.24 1.29 4.70
N ASN A 218 -2.91 1.34 4.53
CA ASN A 218 -2.19 0.39 3.69
C ASN A 218 -2.32 -1.04 4.22
N GLU A 219 -2.07 -1.24 5.52
CA GLU A 219 -2.31 -2.50 6.22
C GLU A 219 -3.77 -2.95 6.12
N SER A 220 -4.71 -2.04 6.37
CA SER A 220 -6.13 -2.36 6.33
C SER A 220 -6.61 -2.74 4.94
N MET A 221 -6.15 -2.06 3.88
CA MET A 221 -6.48 -2.49 2.51
C MET A 221 -5.94 -3.89 2.21
N SER A 222 -4.80 -4.24 2.78
CA SER A 222 -4.23 -5.58 2.61
C SER A 222 -5.05 -6.65 3.31
N ASP A 223 -5.50 -6.40 4.54
CA ASP A 223 -6.47 -7.25 5.25
C ASP A 223 -7.82 -7.35 4.52
N VAL A 224 -8.32 -6.23 3.95
CA VAL A 224 -9.56 -6.19 3.15
C VAL A 224 -9.47 -7.10 1.93
N VAL A 225 -8.36 -7.04 1.18
CA VAL A 225 -8.15 -7.90 0.02
C VAL A 225 -8.00 -9.35 0.46
N GLY A 226 -7.20 -9.63 1.50
CA GLY A 226 -7.05 -10.98 2.05
C GLY A 226 -8.38 -11.62 2.43
N ALA A 227 -9.23 -10.89 3.18
CA ALA A 227 -10.56 -11.34 3.56
C ALA A 227 -11.47 -11.56 2.34
N CYS A 228 -11.43 -10.68 1.34
CA CYS A 228 -12.18 -10.86 0.09
C CYS A 228 -11.72 -12.09 -0.70
N VAL A 229 -10.41 -12.37 -0.77
CA VAL A 229 -9.85 -13.56 -1.42
C VAL A 229 -10.35 -14.82 -0.73
N LYS A 230 -10.21 -14.89 0.61
CA LYS A 230 -10.65 -16.05 1.40
C LYS A 230 -12.14 -16.32 1.24
N GLN A 231 -12.99 -15.30 1.44
CA GLN A 231 -14.44 -15.46 1.31
C GLN A 231 -14.85 -15.84 -0.12
N ARG A 232 -14.20 -15.27 -1.14
CA ARG A 232 -14.45 -15.61 -2.54
C ARG A 232 -14.09 -17.06 -2.86
N LEU A 233 -12.94 -17.53 -2.36
CA LEU A 233 -12.49 -18.89 -2.55
C LEU A 233 -13.43 -19.90 -1.87
N LEU A 234 -13.96 -19.54 -0.70
CA LEU A 234 -14.89 -20.37 0.07
C LEU A 234 -16.36 -20.22 -0.34
N GLY A 235 -16.67 -19.26 -1.22
CA GLY A 235 -18.05 -18.96 -1.65
C GLY A 235 -18.94 -18.45 -0.51
N GLN A 236 -18.39 -17.64 0.39
CA GLN A 236 -19.07 -17.13 1.57
C GLN A 236 -19.73 -15.76 1.32
N ASP A 237 -20.90 -15.55 1.91
CA ASP A 237 -21.45 -14.20 2.06
C ASP A 237 -20.71 -13.45 3.18
N ALA A 238 -20.77 -12.12 3.16
CA ALA A 238 -20.14 -11.25 4.15
C ALA A 238 -20.60 -11.55 5.59
N ALA A 239 -21.82 -12.06 5.76
CA ALA A 239 -22.37 -12.44 7.06
C ALA A 239 -21.78 -13.75 7.62
N ASP A 240 -21.23 -14.61 6.75
CA ASP A 240 -20.72 -15.94 7.10
C ASP A 240 -19.19 -16.00 7.17
N GLY A 241 -18.49 -14.95 6.71
CA GLY A 241 -17.04 -14.85 6.83
C GLY A 241 -16.57 -14.82 8.29
N ASP A 242 -15.46 -15.49 8.59
CA ASP A 242 -14.85 -15.46 9.92
C ASP A 242 -14.27 -14.08 10.29
N TRP A 243 -13.86 -13.30 9.27
CA TRP A 243 -13.24 -11.99 9.43
C TRP A 243 -11.97 -12.00 10.29
N LEU A 244 -11.25 -13.12 10.25
CA LEU A 244 -9.96 -13.34 10.86
C LEU A 244 -8.88 -13.22 9.79
N ILE A 245 -7.72 -12.65 10.14
CA ILE A 245 -6.56 -12.57 9.26
C ILE A 245 -5.47 -13.49 9.79
N GLY A 246 -5.08 -14.47 8.97
CA GLY A 246 -4.12 -15.50 9.36
C GLY A 246 -4.74 -16.55 10.28
N GLU A 247 -6.00 -16.92 10.06
CA GLU A 247 -6.62 -18.05 10.78
C GLU A 247 -5.83 -19.34 10.49
N GLY A 248 -5.48 -20.07 11.55
CA GLY A 248 -4.70 -21.31 11.43
C GLY A 248 -3.19 -21.12 11.30
N ILE A 249 -2.70 -19.88 11.33
CA ILE A 249 -1.25 -19.60 11.26
C ILE A 249 -0.50 -20.09 12.50
N PHE A 250 -1.17 -20.16 13.64
CA PHE A 250 -0.55 -20.57 14.90
C PHE A 250 -0.58 -22.08 15.05
N VAL A 251 0.53 -22.65 15.51
CA VAL A 251 0.58 -24.09 15.82
C VAL A 251 -0.26 -24.43 17.06
N ALA A 252 -0.60 -25.72 17.20
CA ALA A 252 -1.35 -26.21 18.35
C ALA A 252 -0.66 -25.86 19.68
N GLY A 253 -1.41 -25.26 20.60
CA GLY A 253 -0.93 -24.86 21.92
C GLY A 253 -0.67 -23.36 22.10
N VAL A 254 -0.72 -22.57 21.01
CA VAL A 254 -0.79 -21.11 21.10
C VAL A 254 -2.21 -20.66 21.43
N GLN A 255 -2.35 -19.73 22.37
CA GLN A 255 -3.63 -19.12 22.75
C GLN A 255 -3.99 -17.95 21.81
N GLY A 256 -4.31 -18.28 20.56
CA GLY A 256 -4.74 -17.33 19.55
C GLY A 256 -5.49 -18.04 18.42
N VAL A 257 -6.44 -17.33 17.80
CA VAL A 257 -7.21 -17.85 16.66
C VAL A 257 -6.69 -17.34 15.32
N ALA A 258 -6.06 -16.17 15.32
CA ALA A 258 -5.53 -15.48 14.13
C ALA A 258 -4.58 -14.35 14.54
N LEU A 259 -3.90 -13.71 13.58
CA LEU A 259 -3.09 -12.52 13.86
C LEU A 259 -3.95 -11.32 14.22
N ARG A 260 -5.09 -11.16 13.54
CA ARG A 260 -6.00 -10.01 13.69
C ARG A 260 -7.44 -10.44 13.52
N SER A 261 -8.36 -9.67 14.12
CA SER A 261 -9.81 -9.80 13.92
C SER A 261 -10.37 -8.51 13.36
N MET A 262 -11.02 -8.55 12.21
CA MET A 262 -11.69 -7.37 11.65
C MET A 262 -13.03 -7.09 12.35
N VAL A 263 -13.68 -8.10 12.93
CA VAL A 263 -14.93 -7.93 13.71
C VAL A 263 -14.64 -7.29 15.06
N ALA A 264 -13.63 -7.80 15.76
CA ALA A 264 -13.28 -7.39 17.11
C ALA A 264 -11.75 -7.24 17.25
N PRO A 265 -11.17 -6.15 16.70
CA PRO A 265 -9.75 -5.84 16.91
C PRO A 265 -9.39 -5.86 18.40
N GLY A 266 -8.24 -6.44 18.76
CA GLY A 266 -7.79 -6.58 20.14
C GLY A 266 -8.21 -7.89 20.83
N THR A 267 -8.70 -8.87 20.06
CA THR A 267 -9.22 -10.15 20.57
C THR A 267 -8.67 -11.39 19.86
N ALA A 268 -7.81 -11.24 18.84
CA ALA A 268 -7.37 -12.36 18.01
C ALA A 268 -6.45 -13.34 18.76
N TYR A 269 -5.68 -12.85 19.75
CA TYR A 269 -4.83 -13.66 20.60
C TYR A 269 -4.60 -13.02 21.99
N ASP A 270 -4.36 -13.89 22.97
CA ASP A 270 -3.94 -13.56 24.34
C ASP A 270 -3.11 -14.73 24.87
N ASP A 271 -1.85 -14.79 24.43
CA ASP A 271 -0.92 -15.88 24.74
C ASP A 271 0.23 -15.36 25.63
N PRO A 272 0.67 -16.08 26.66
CA PRO A 272 1.77 -15.65 27.52
C PRO A 272 3.08 -15.33 26.77
N ARG A 273 3.34 -16.02 25.66
CA ARG A 273 4.53 -15.85 24.82
C ARG A 273 4.36 -14.73 23.81
N LEU A 274 3.18 -14.62 23.16
CA LEU A 274 2.90 -13.58 22.15
C LEU A 274 2.41 -12.25 22.73
N GLY A 275 1.97 -12.24 23.99
CA GLY A 275 1.20 -11.13 24.55
C GLY A 275 -0.26 -11.16 24.09
N ARG A 276 -0.89 -9.98 24.15
CA ARG A 276 -2.29 -9.78 23.74
C ARG A 276 -2.34 -8.91 22.49
N ASP A 277 -3.28 -9.22 21.61
CA ASP A 277 -3.63 -8.41 20.44
C ASP A 277 -3.85 -6.93 20.85
N PRO A 278 -3.01 -5.99 20.36
CA PRO A 278 -3.03 -4.60 20.80
C PRO A 278 -3.98 -3.71 19.98
N GLN A 279 -4.66 -4.24 18.97
CA GLN A 279 -5.37 -3.40 18.00
C GLN A 279 -6.61 -2.69 18.60
N PRO A 280 -6.72 -1.35 18.50
CA PRO A 280 -7.98 -0.67 18.73
C PRO A 280 -8.98 -0.92 17.60
N GLY A 281 -10.27 -0.97 17.94
CA GLY A 281 -11.37 -1.02 16.99
C GLY A 281 -12.17 0.29 16.88
N HIS A 282 -11.74 1.34 17.57
CA HIS A 282 -12.41 2.64 17.59
C HIS A 282 -11.38 3.78 17.71
N MET A 283 -11.69 4.93 17.12
CA MET A 283 -10.77 6.08 17.05
C MET A 283 -10.48 6.72 18.42
N ASP A 284 -11.37 6.55 19.40
CA ASP A 284 -11.14 6.97 20.80
C ASP A 284 -9.95 6.23 21.45
N ASP A 285 -9.65 5.03 20.98
CA ASP A 285 -8.56 4.18 21.48
C ASP A 285 -7.33 4.19 20.55
N TYR A 286 -7.28 5.14 19.60
CA TYR A 286 -6.16 5.26 18.67
C TYR A 286 -4.82 5.38 19.41
N VAL A 287 -3.85 4.60 18.98
CA VAL A 287 -2.54 4.54 19.62
C VAL A 287 -1.59 5.50 18.93
N GLU A 288 -1.29 6.61 19.62
CA GLU A 288 -0.21 7.53 19.26
C GLU A 288 1.13 6.92 19.66
N THR A 289 1.95 6.52 18.67
CA THR A 289 3.26 5.91 18.90
C THR A 289 4.24 6.27 17.78
N THR A 290 5.54 6.10 18.04
CA THR A 290 6.60 6.13 17.01
C THR A 290 7.05 4.73 16.60
N ASP A 291 6.66 3.71 17.36
CA ASP A 291 6.89 2.32 17.02
C ASP A 291 6.05 1.91 15.81
N ASP A 292 6.45 0.82 15.15
CA ASP A 292 5.64 0.23 14.09
C ASP A 292 5.22 1.26 13.01
N ASN A 293 6.16 2.11 12.61
CA ASN A 293 5.92 3.21 11.67
C ASN A 293 4.77 4.15 12.07
N GLY A 294 4.55 4.37 13.36
CA GLY A 294 3.38 5.12 13.84
C GLY A 294 2.16 4.24 14.07
N GLY A 295 2.37 2.97 14.42
CA GLY A 295 1.32 2.02 14.74
C GLY A 295 0.51 1.56 13.53
N VAL A 296 1.16 1.28 12.40
CA VAL A 296 0.45 0.89 11.16
C VAL A 296 -0.30 -0.44 11.31
N HIS A 297 0.30 -1.45 11.93
CA HIS A 297 -0.37 -2.73 12.20
C HIS A 297 -1.29 -2.64 13.43
N ILE A 298 -1.00 -1.73 14.36
CA ILE A 298 -1.82 -1.52 15.56
C ILE A 298 -3.14 -0.86 15.17
N ASN A 299 -3.08 0.32 14.55
CA ASN A 299 -4.24 1.15 14.27
C ASN A 299 -5.05 0.69 13.03
N SER A 300 -4.60 -0.32 12.28
CA SER A 300 -5.35 -0.88 11.14
C SER A 300 -6.65 -1.58 11.57
N GLY A 301 -6.79 -1.94 12.84
CA GLY A 301 -8.04 -2.48 13.41
C GLY A 301 -9.25 -1.54 13.22
N ILE A 302 -9.05 -0.22 13.28
CA ILE A 302 -10.10 0.79 13.13
C ILE A 302 -10.72 0.74 11.71
N PRO A 303 -9.97 0.94 10.62
CA PRO A 303 -10.50 0.80 9.26
C PRO A 303 -10.89 -0.64 8.88
N ASN A 304 -10.27 -1.68 9.46
CA ASN A 304 -10.71 -3.07 9.28
C ASN A 304 -12.14 -3.29 9.78
N LYS A 305 -12.44 -2.79 10.98
CA LYS A 305 -13.79 -2.86 11.54
C LYS A 305 -14.79 -2.05 10.74
N ALA A 306 -14.40 -0.88 10.22
CA ALA A 306 -15.25 -0.11 9.32
C ALA A 306 -15.59 -0.90 8.04
N PHE A 307 -14.62 -1.58 7.42
CA PHE A 307 -14.88 -2.43 6.26
C PHE A 307 -15.83 -3.58 6.60
N GLN A 308 -15.58 -4.31 7.69
CA GLN A 308 -16.40 -5.44 8.11
C GLN A 308 -17.86 -5.03 8.36
N LEU A 309 -18.06 -3.90 9.05
CA LEU A 309 -19.39 -3.33 9.30
C LEU A 309 -20.09 -2.93 8.00
N ALA A 310 -19.36 -2.30 7.07
CA ALA A 310 -19.91 -1.92 5.76
C ALA A 310 -20.28 -3.15 4.92
N ALA A 311 -19.41 -4.16 4.84
CA ALA A 311 -19.65 -5.39 4.11
C ALA A 311 -20.89 -6.13 4.63
N THR A 312 -21.02 -6.24 5.95
CA THR A 312 -22.18 -6.87 6.59
C THR A 312 -23.47 -6.08 6.36
N ALA A 313 -23.41 -4.75 6.42
CA ALA A 313 -24.56 -3.88 6.21
C ALA A 313 -25.04 -3.85 4.74
N ILE A 314 -24.11 -3.91 3.78
CA ILE A 314 -24.42 -4.00 2.36
C ILE A 314 -25.01 -5.38 2.01
N GLY A 315 -24.51 -6.44 2.68
CA GLY A 315 -24.96 -7.82 2.48
C GLY A 315 -24.49 -8.45 1.16
N GLY A 316 -24.85 -9.71 0.94
CA GLY A 316 -24.30 -10.52 -0.15
C GLY A 316 -22.82 -10.81 0.07
N THR A 317 -22.05 -10.91 -1.02
CA THR A 317 -20.62 -11.22 -0.97
C THR A 317 -19.78 -9.96 -0.69
N ALA A 318 -18.77 -10.06 0.18
CA ALA A 318 -17.95 -8.91 0.51
C ALA A 318 -17.19 -8.35 -0.70
N TRP A 319 -16.73 -9.21 -1.61
CA TRP A 319 -15.93 -8.79 -2.77
C TRP A 319 -16.74 -8.15 -3.90
N GLU A 320 -18.04 -8.44 -4.06
CA GLU A 320 -18.91 -7.73 -5.02
C GLU A 320 -19.51 -6.46 -4.42
N GLY A 321 -19.73 -6.45 -3.10
CA GLY A 321 -20.22 -5.30 -2.34
C GLY A 321 -19.11 -4.34 -1.89
N ALA A 322 -18.84 -4.31 -0.58
CA ALA A 322 -17.90 -3.36 0.03
C ALA A 322 -16.49 -3.40 -0.59
N GLY A 323 -16.00 -4.57 -0.99
CA GLY A 323 -14.67 -4.74 -1.61
C GLY A 323 -14.50 -3.89 -2.87
N ARG A 324 -15.53 -3.83 -3.74
CA ARG A 324 -15.50 -2.93 -4.92
C ARG A 324 -15.48 -1.46 -4.54
N ILE A 325 -16.18 -1.08 -3.46
CA ILE A 325 -16.22 0.31 -2.98
C ILE A 325 -14.85 0.73 -2.45
N TRP A 326 -14.23 -0.11 -1.61
CA TRP A 326 -12.88 0.15 -1.08
C TRP A 326 -11.84 0.18 -2.19
N PHE A 327 -11.90 -0.74 -3.16
CA PHE A 327 -11.02 -0.74 -4.31
C PHE A 327 -11.20 0.52 -5.19
N ALA A 328 -12.44 0.96 -5.40
CA ALA A 328 -12.73 2.20 -6.12
C ALA A 328 -12.20 3.44 -5.38
N ALA A 329 -12.27 3.47 -4.05
CA ALA A 329 -11.69 4.53 -3.23
C ALA A 329 -10.15 4.55 -3.31
N LEU A 330 -9.51 3.38 -3.21
CA LEU A 330 -8.05 3.25 -3.36
C LEU A 330 -7.56 3.74 -4.73
N THR A 331 -8.37 3.55 -5.78
CA THR A 331 -8.03 3.95 -7.16
C THR A 331 -8.56 5.34 -7.55
N SER A 332 -9.20 6.07 -6.65
CA SER A 332 -9.83 7.36 -6.95
C SER A 332 -8.86 8.55 -7.03
N GLY A 333 -7.55 8.31 -6.86
CA GLY A 333 -6.54 9.37 -6.70
C GLY A 333 -6.51 9.97 -5.30
N VAL A 334 -6.89 9.21 -4.27
CA VAL A 334 -6.68 9.60 -2.88
C VAL A 334 -5.19 9.86 -2.64
N PRO A 335 -4.79 10.92 -1.91
CA PRO A 335 -3.37 11.22 -1.70
C PRO A 335 -2.64 10.08 -0.98
N ALA A 336 -1.35 9.89 -1.27
CA ALA A 336 -0.50 8.93 -0.56
C ALA A 336 -0.47 9.16 0.96
N THR A 337 -0.69 10.40 1.41
CA THR A 337 -0.72 10.78 2.83
C THR A 337 -2.14 10.80 3.41
N ALA A 338 -3.09 10.08 2.80
CA ALA A 338 -4.48 10.07 3.27
C ALA A 338 -4.58 9.59 4.71
N ASP A 339 -5.36 10.31 5.50
CA ASP A 339 -5.78 9.88 6.83
C ASP A 339 -7.11 9.11 6.75
N PHE A 340 -7.61 8.63 7.90
CA PHE A 340 -8.84 7.84 7.96
C PHE A 340 -10.06 8.62 7.47
N ALA A 341 -10.19 9.89 7.84
CA ALA A 341 -11.33 10.73 7.43
C ALA A 341 -11.35 10.96 5.92
N ARG A 342 -10.17 11.15 5.32
CA ARG A 342 -10.01 11.34 3.88
C ARG A 342 -10.35 10.07 3.10
N PHE A 343 -9.86 8.92 3.55
CA PHE A 343 -10.16 7.64 2.90
C PHE A 343 -11.64 7.26 3.09
N ALA A 344 -12.21 7.51 4.27
CA ALA A 344 -13.63 7.34 4.52
C ALA A 344 -14.49 8.15 3.53
N ALA A 345 -14.16 9.42 3.30
CA ALA A 345 -14.85 10.25 2.30
C ALA A 345 -14.74 9.66 0.88
N ALA A 346 -13.58 9.11 0.51
CA ALA A 346 -13.40 8.45 -0.79
C ALA A 346 -14.27 7.20 -0.92
N THR A 347 -14.39 6.37 0.13
CA THR A 347 -15.29 5.21 0.12
C THR A 347 -16.76 5.61 0.02
N VAL A 348 -17.20 6.64 0.74
CA VAL A 348 -18.57 7.16 0.65
C VAL A 348 -18.87 7.68 -0.76
N ALA A 349 -17.92 8.40 -1.37
CA ALA A 349 -18.05 8.90 -2.74
C ALA A 349 -18.14 7.76 -3.77
N ALA A 350 -17.46 6.64 -3.54
CA ALA A 350 -17.50 5.45 -4.40
C ALA A 350 -18.74 4.56 -4.18
N ALA A 351 -19.44 4.71 -3.06
CA ALA A 351 -20.46 3.76 -2.62
C ALA A 351 -21.81 3.83 -3.37
N GLY A 352 -22.09 4.92 -4.08
CA GLY A 352 -23.36 5.10 -4.78
C GLY A 352 -24.57 4.96 -3.85
N GLU A 353 -25.48 4.03 -4.16
CA GLU A 353 -26.66 3.75 -3.33
C GLU A 353 -26.32 3.20 -1.94
N GLN A 354 -25.09 2.70 -1.73
CA GLN A 354 -24.63 2.15 -0.45
C GLN A 354 -23.94 3.18 0.46
N ALA A 355 -23.96 4.46 0.09
CA ALA A 355 -23.27 5.53 0.82
C ALA A 355 -23.69 5.64 2.30
N ASP A 356 -24.96 5.41 2.61
CA ASP A 356 -25.46 5.46 4.00
C ASP A 356 -24.87 4.33 4.86
N ALA A 357 -24.77 3.11 4.31
CA ALA A 357 -24.17 1.97 5.00
C ALA A 357 -22.68 2.20 5.26
N VAL A 358 -21.96 2.71 4.26
CA VAL A 358 -20.52 3.03 4.38
C VAL A 358 -20.28 4.17 5.37
N THR A 359 -21.06 5.23 5.32
CA THR A 359 -20.98 6.35 6.28
C THR A 359 -21.24 5.86 7.70
N THR A 360 -22.27 5.03 7.87
CA THR A 360 -22.63 4.45 9.16
C THR A 360 -21.50 3.57 9.71
N ALA A 361 -20.83 2.79 8.87
CA ALA A 361 -19.72 1.94 9.28
C ALA A 361 -18.50 2.74 9.78
N TRP A 362 -18.12 3.81 9.07
CA TRP A 362 -17.03 4.69 9.52
C TRP A 362 -17.36 5.43 10.81
N THR A 363 -18.59 5.95 10.93
CA THR A 363 -19.01 6.67 12.14
C THR A 363 -19.08 5.75 13.37
N GLN A 364 -19.40 4.45 13.20
CA GLN A 364 -19.38 3.47 14.29
C GLN A 364 -17.98 3.18 14.83
N VAL A 365 -16.92 3.44 14.06
CA VAL A 365 -15.52 3.32 14.53
C VAL A 365 -14.93 4.67 14.93
N GLY A 366 -15.74 5.73 15.03
CA GLY A 366 -15.31 7.06 15.46
C GLY A 366 -14.66 7.90 14.37
N VAL A 367 -14.77 7.50 13.10
CA VAL A 367 -14.22 8.25 11.97
C VAL A 367 -15.36 8.99 11.26
N THR A 368 -15.28 10.32 11.23
CA THR A 368 -16.21 11.14 10.45
C THR A 368 -15.60 11.35 9.06
N PRO A 369 -16.25 10.93 7.97
CA PRO A 369 -15.77 11.23 6.62
C PRO A 369 -15.62 12.74 6.43
N ASP A 370 -14.53 13.17 5.79
CA ASP A 370 -14.38 14.56 5.36
C ASP A 370 -15.61 15.02 4.58
N ALA A 371 -16.04 16.26 4.81
CA ALA A 371 -17.05 16.87 3.96
C ALA A 371 -16.57 16.76 2.51
N ALA A 372 -17.36 16.09 1.67
CA ALA A 372 -17.00 15.89 0.27
C ALA A 372 -16.74 17.25 -0.38
N SER A 373 -15.46 17.59 -0.57
CA SER A 373 -15.07 18.57 -1.56
C SER A 373 -15.43 17.94 -2.89
N THR A 374 -16.67 18.14 -3.34
CA THR A 374 -17.02 17.98 -4.75
C THR A 374 -15.92 18.67 -5.55
N PRO A 375 -15.26 18.01 -6.52
CA PRO A 375 -14.40 18.72 -7.43
C PRO A 375 -15.28 19.73 -8.15
N SER A 376 -15.19 20.99 -7.71
CA SER A 376 -15.97 22.07 -8.27
C SER A 376 -15.56 22.18 -9.74
N PRO A 377 -16.50 22.23 -10.71
CA PRO A 377 -16.14 22.47 -12.09
C PRO A 377 -15.37 23.78 -12.12
N ALA A 378 -14.21 23.78 -12.76
CA ALA A 378 -13.31 24.93 -12.89
C ALA A 378 -14.09 26.23 -13.16
N GLY A 379 -14.39 26.94 -12.08
CA GLY A 379 -14.90 28.29 -12.04
C GLY A 379 -13.73 29.21 -11.75
N PRO A 380 -13.75 30.44 -12.25
CA PRO A 380 -12.55 31.23 -12.47
C PRO A 380 -11.76 31.44 -11.17
N VAL A 381 -10.47 31.12 -11.24
CA VAL A 381 -9.47 31.40 -10.21
C VAL A 381 -9.57 32.87 -9.82
N GLY A 382 -9.87 33.12 -8.55
CA GLY A 382 -9.88 34.43 -7.93
C GLY A 382 -9.11 34.39 -6.62
N GLY A 383 -7.84 34.80 -6.68
CA GLY A 383 -7.00 35.15 -5.52
C GLY A 383 -5.86 34.18 -5.24
N ASP A 384 -4.72 34.34 -5.92
CA ASP A 384 -3.43 33.75 -5.52
C ASP A 384 -3.04 34.29 -4.14
N THR A 385 -3.13 33.46 -3.10
CA THR A 385 -2.37 33.66 -1.84
C THR A 385 -1.09 32.85 -1.92
N ARG A 386 0.06 33.51 -2.03
CA ARG A 386 1.37 32.83 -2.04
C ARG A 386 1.77 32.46 -0.62
N THR A 387 1.69 31.17 -0.28
CA THR A 387 2.09 30.63 1.03
C THR A 387 3.44 29.93 0.92
N VAL A 388 4.29 30.11 1.94
CA VAL A 388 5.55 29.37 2.13
C VAL A 388 5.43 28.53 3.40
N ALA A 389 5.59 27.23 3.29
CA ALA A 389 5.59 26.31 4.43
C ALA A 389 6.92 25.56 4.54
N VAL A 390 7.35 25.30 5.78
CA VAL A 390 8.54 24.52 6.07
C VAL A 390 8.22 23.48 7.13
N THR A 391 8.63 22.25 6.89
CA THR A 391 8.64 21.16 7.89
C THR A 391 10.07 20.74 8.16
N ARG A 392 10.50 20.74 9.41
CA ARG A 392 11.76 20.12 9.85
C ARG A 392 11.44 18.83 10.60
N SER A 393 12.12 17.75 10.25
CA SER A 393 12.02 16.44 10.88
C SER A 393 13.41 15.87 11.17
N GLY A 394 13.54 14.85 12.03
CA GLY A 394 14.84 14.25 12.37
C GLY A 394 15.51 14.89 13.60
N GLY A 395 16.84 14.80 13.67
CA GLY A 395 17.62 15.13 14.88
C GLY A 395 17.54 14.04 15.95
N PHE A 396 18.44 14.08 16.96
CA PHE A 396 18.57 13.07 18.02
C PHE A 396 17.28 12.74 18.80
N ALA A 397 16.28 13.61 18.75
CA ALA A 397 14.98 13.45 19.41
C ALA A 397 13.80 13.18 18.44
N GLY A 398 14.05 13.09 17.13
CA GLY A 398 13.02 12.83 16.11
C GLY A 398 11.91 13.88 16.02
N MET A 399 12.13 15.08 16.56
CA MET A 399 11.09 16.10 16.69
C MET A 399 10.72 16.70 15.32
N VAL A 400 9.41 16.78 15.06
CA VAL A 400 8.87 17.45 13.86
C VAL A 400 8.39 18.85 14.24
N GLN A 401 8.91 19.87 13.55
CA GLN A 401 8.46 21.26 13.66
C GLN A 401 7.90 21.70 12.30
N ARG A 402 6.75 22.37 12.32
CA ARG A 402 6.09 22.89 11.11
C ARG A 402 5.79 24.37 11.30
N GLY A 403 5.89 25.13 10.22
CA GLY A 403 5.50 26.53 10.19
C GLY A 403 5.13 26.97 8.78
N ALA A 404 4.38 28.07 8.70
CA ALA A 404 3.96 28.65 7.43
C ALA A 404 3.89 30.18 7.53
N VAL A 405 4.13 30.85 6.41
CA VAL A 405 4.04 32.30 6.24
C VAL A 405 3.25 32.60 4.96
N GLU A 406 2.20 33.40 5.09
CA GLU A 406 1.44 33.92 3.95
C GLU A 406 2.09 35.22 3.45
N LEU A 407 2.62 35.22 2.23
CA LEU A 407 3.41 36.34 1.68
C LEU A 407 2.58 37.59 1.40
N ASP A 408 1.29 37.42 1.15
CA ASP A 408 0.37 38.51 0.82
C ASP A 408 -0.44 38.98 2.07
N SER A 409 -0.01 38.58 3.28
CA SER A 409 -0.61 38.94 4.57
C SER A 409 0.15 40.04 5.31
N ASP A 410 -0.42 40.53 6.42
CA ASP A 410 0.23 41.48 7.34
C ASP A 410 1.25 40.81 8.29
N ASP A 411 1.67 39.56 8.04
CA ASP A 411 2.68 38.87 8.84
C ASP A 411 4.01 39.65 8.77
N PRO A 412 4.59 40.08 9.91
CA PRO A 412 5.85 40.84 9.91
C PRO A 412 7.03 40.08 9.30
N ARG A 413 6.94 38.75 9.17
CA ARG A 413 7.93 37.88 8.53
C ARG A 413 7.81 37.87 7.00
N ALA A 414 6.65 38.19 6.44
CA ALA A 414 6.33 38.05 5.01
C ALA A 414 7.33 38.77 4.10
N GLY A 415 7.74 39.99 4.47
CA GLY A 415 8.70 40.78 3.68
C GLY A 415 10.10 40.17 3.63
N GLU A 416 10.58 39.58 4.73
CA GLU A 416 11.90 38.93 4.77
C GLU A 416 11.86 37.58 4.04
N VAL A 417 10.78 36.81 4.20
CA VAL A 417 10.56 35.55 3.48
C VAL A 417 10.53 35.80 1.97
N ALA A 418 9.75 36.79 1.50
CA ALA A 418 9.69 37.13 0.08
C ALA A 418 11.07 37.50 -0.51
N GLY A 419 11.86 38.29 0.22
CA GLY A 419 13.22 38.67 -0.19
C GLY A 419 14.21 37.50 -0.23
N LEU A 420 14.01 36.46 0.59
CA LEU A 420 14.81 35.23 0.55
C LEU A 420 14.46 34.36 -0.66
N LEU A 421 13.17 34.24 -0.99
CA LEU A 421 12.72 33.45 -2.15
C LEU A 421 13.29 33.97 -3.48
N GLU A 422 13.52 35.28 -3.60
CA GLU A 422 14.13 35.87 -4.80
C GLU A 422 15.62 35.54 -4.95
N ARG A 423 16.31 35.22 -3.85
CA ARG A 423 17.75 34.91 -3.84
C ARG A 423 18.07 33.42 -3.92
N ILE A 424 17.13 32.57 -3.51
CA ILE A 424 17.31 31.12 -3.49
C ILE A 424 17.10 30.54 -4.89
N ASP A 425 18.13 29.86 -5.41
CA ASP A 425 18.01 29.03 -6.61
C ASP A 425 17.52 27.62 -6.22
N PHE A 426 16.20 27.46 -6.24
CA PHE A 426 15.55 26.20 -5.91
C PHE A 426 15.91 25.05 -6.86
N THR A 427 16.21 25.36 -8.12
CA THR A 427 16.59 24.33 -9.12
C THR A 427 17.99 23.79 -8.80
N ALA A 428 18.94 24.67 -8.47
CA ALA A 428 20.29 24.26 -8.07
C ALA A 428 20.28 23.52 -6.72
N LEU A 429 19.41 23.90 -5.79
CA LEU A 429 19.25 23.21 -4.51
C LEU A 429 18.65 21.81 -4.67
N GLU A 430 17.62 21.66 -5.48
CA GLU A 430 17.01 20.37 -5.82
C GLU A 430 18.03 19.42 -6.48
N GLN A 431 18.83 19.94 -7.42
CA GLN A 431 19.90 19.17 -8.07
C GLN A 431 20.99 18.71 -7.09
N ARG A 432 21.34 19.53 -6.09
CA ARG A 432 22.30 19.16 -5.03
C ARG A 432 21.71 18.08 -4.10
N ALA A 433 20.43 18.19 -3.76
CA ALA A 433 19.72 17.24 -2.91
C ALA A 433 19.52 15.88 -3.59
N ALA A 434 19.25 15.86 -4.90
CA ALA A 434 19.08 14.63 -5.68
C ALA A 434 20.35 13.75 -5.75
N GLY A 435 21.54 14.31 -5.48
CA GLY A 435 22.82 13.60 -5.53
C GLY A 435 23.36 13.12 -4.18
N THR A 436 22.74 13.51 -3.06
CA THR A 436 23.23 13.17 -1.71
C THR A 436 22.04 12.77 -0.82
N PRO A 437 21.75 11.47 -0.65
CA PRO A 437 20.72 11.05 0.29
C PRO A 437 21.08 11.49 1.72
N PRO A 438 20.10 11.81 2.59
CA PRO A 438 20.37 12.12 3.99
C PRO A 438 21.10 10.94 4.65
N THR A 439 22.30 11.18 5.17
CA THR A 439 23.28 10.13 5.52
C THR A 439 23.37 9.82 7.02
N GLY A 440 22.38 10.19 7.84
CA GLY A 440 22.43 9.83 9.27
C GLY A 440 21.11 9.99 10.02
N ALA A 441 20.88 9.10 10.98
CA ALA A 441 19.73 9.08 11.89
C ALA A 441 19.63 10.34 12.80
N ASP A 442 20.70 11.13 12.90
CA ASP A 442 20.80 12.30 13.78
C ASP A 442 20.68 13.66 13.06
N GLN A 443 20.41 13.70 11.75
CA GLN A 443 20.35 14.95 10.98
C GLN A 443 18.93 15.48 10.83
N TYR A 444 18.75 16.80 10.85
CA TYR A 444 17.49 17.40 10.48
C TYR A 444 17.29 17.36 8.95
N VAL A 445 16.09 16.99 8.53
CA VAL A 445 15.63 17.02 7.15
C VAL A 445 14.52 18.05 7.04
N TYR A 446 14.65 18.94 6.06
CA TYR A 446 13.73 20.03 5.82
C TYR A 446 12.95 19.78 4.53
N GLU A 447 11.64 19.94 4.59
CA GLU A 447 10.73 19.99 3.45
C GLU A 447 10.22 21.41 3.31
N PHE A 448 10.33 21.96 2.10
CA PHE A 448 9.89 23.32 1.77
C PHE A 448 8.78 23.24 0.73
N ASP A 449 7.69 23.97 0.96
CA ASP A 449 6.63 24.24 -0.02
C ASP A 449 6.57 25.75 -0.24
N CYS A 450 7.16 26.21 -1.36
CA CYS A 450 7.27 27.62 -1.71
C CYS A 450 6.38 27.94 -2.90
N ALA A 451 5.08 28.16 -2.66
CA ALA A 451 4.10 28.57 -3.67
C ALA A 451 4.14 27.72 -4.97
N GLY A 452 4.19 26.39 -4.83
CA GLY A 452 4.12 25.44 -5.94
C GLY A 452 5.44 24.77 -6.32
N ALA A 453 6.57 25.16 -5.73
CA ALA A 453 7.83 24.41 -5.78
C ALA A 453 8.03 23.66 -4.46
N ARG A 454 8.18 22.34 -4.53
CA ARG A 454 8.43 21.47 -3.36
C ARG A 454 9.77 20.78 -3.48
N PHE A 455 10.57 20.83 -2.42
CA PHE A 455 11.83 20.10 -2.37
C PHE A 455 12.18 19.71 -0.93
N GLN A 456 13.02 18.69 -0.80
CA GLN A 456 13.52 18.17 0.46
C GLN A 456 15.05 18.27 0.49
N ALA A 457 15.62 18.67 1.63
CA ALA A 457 17.07 18.76 1.79
C ALA A 457 17.49 18.43 3.24
N SER A 458 18.62 17.74 3.40
CA SER A 458 19.29 17.60 4.71
C SER A 458 19.83 18.96 5.16
N GLU A 459 19.89 19.18 6.48
CA GLU A 459 20.47 20.36 7.11
C GLU A 459 21.87 20.71 6.58
N THR A 460 22.65 19.70 6.21
CA THR A 460 24.01 19.85 5.67
C THR A 460 24.05 20.44 4.26
N LEU A 461 22.93 20.44 3.55
CA LEU A 461 22.80 20.94 2.18
C LEU A 461 22.19 22.34 2.12
N LEU A 462 21.73 22.89 3.25
CA LEU A 462 21.17 24.24 3.30
C LEU A 462 22.30 25.28 3.26
N ASP A 463 22.24 26.20 2.31
CA ASP A 463 23.04 27.42 2.36
C ASP A 463 22.42 28.44 3.35
N ASP A 464 23.10 29.57 3.53
CA ASP A 464 22.72 30.53 4.57
C ASP A 464 21.32 31.15 4.33
N ASP A 465 20.94 31.36 3.08
CA ASP A 465 19.62 31.91 2.74
C ASP A 465 18.52 30.87 2.97
N VAL A 466 18.73 29.61 2.60
CA VAL A 466 17.75 28.53 2.84
C VAL A 466 17.63 28.21 4.34
N ARG A 467 18.74 28.24 5.08
CA ARG A 467 18.73 28.06 6.54
C ARG A 467 18.00 29.21 7.24
N ARG A 468 18.20 30.45 6.77
CA ARG A 468 17.48 31.63 7.29
C ARG A 468 15.99 31.55 6.98
N LEU A 469 15.61 31.11 5.78
CA LEU A 469 14.22 30.87 5.39
C LEU A 469 13.56 29.86 6.33
N ALA A 470 14.18 28.70 6.53
CA ALA A 470 13.68 27.68 7.44
C ALA A 470 13.51 28.19 8.87
N ALA A 471 14.50 28.95 9.39
CA ALA A 471 14.43 29.51 10.73
C ALA A 471 13.24 30.47 10.89
N ILE A 472 13.03 31.40 9.95
CA ILE A 472 11.94 32.38 10.03
C ILE A 472 10.56 31.70 9.95
N VAL A 473 10.41 30.73 9.05
CA VAL A 473 9.12 30.05 8.85
C VAL A 473 8.79 29.14 10.03
N LEU A 474 9.80 28.49 10.63
CA LEU A 474 9.61 27.58 11.77
C LEU A 474 9.50 28.29 13.12
N ASP A 475 9.99 29.54 13.25
CA ASP A 475 9.84 30.37 14.46
C ASP A 475 8.38 30.85 14.55
N SER A 476 7.53 30.02 15.18
CA SER A 476 6.09 30.19 15.36
C SER A 476 5.74 30.27 16.84
#